data_AF-A0ABD3ATQ9-F1
#
_entry.id   AF-A0ABD3ATQ9-F1
#
_cell.length_a   1.000
_cell.length_b   1.000
_cell.length_c   1.000
_cell.angle_alpha   90.00
_cell.angle_beta   90.00
_cell.angle_gamma   90.00
#
_symmetry.space_group_name_H-M   'P 1'
#
loop_
_entity.id
_entity.type
_entity.pdbx_description
1 polymer ?
#
loop_
_entity_poly.entity_id
_entity_poly.type
_entity_poly.pdbx_seq_one_letter_code
_entity_poly.pdbx_strand_id
1 'polypeptide(L)'
;MMTLCNKQKQGNLNCMQSRETSLKSPVWHGCENEICPFGNPKLLIRSGCTPEEGLMILVPEAYKNHPTLSIKYPEVVDFYDYYKGQMEAWEGPALLLFSDGKIVGACLDRNGLRPARYWQTKDNVVYVASEERLFSSLCSSSFIQLMGYK
;
A
#
# COMPACT_ATOMS: atom_id res chain seq x y z
N MET A 1 -7.48 -5.21 -5.99
CA MET A 1 -7.53 -4.74 -7.39
C MET A 1 -7.45 -3.22 -7.37
N MET A 2 -6.31 -2.66 -7.78
CA MET A 2 -6.07 -1.21 -7.78
C MET A 2 -6.69 -0.59 -9.04
N THR A 3 -7.46 0.50 -8.90
CA THR A 3 -7.96 1.26 -10.05
C THR A 3 -7.37 2.66 -9.97
N LEU A 4 -6.29 2.87 -10.72
CA LEU A 4 -5.65 4.18 -10.88
C LEU A 4 -6.38 4.99 -11.94
N CYS A 5 -6.40 6.32 -11.80
CA CYS A 5 -6.79 7.21 -12.88
C CYS A 5 -5.81 7.06 -14.06
N ASN A 6 -6.30 6.91 -15.30
CA ASN A 6 -5.46 6.63 -16.47
C ASN A 6 -4.31 7.64 -16.69
N LYS A 7 -4.52 8.92 -16.35
CA LYS A 7 -3.48 9.95 -16.47
C LYS A 7 -2.36 9.79 -15.42
N GLN A 8 -2.72 9.54 -14.17
CA GLN A 8 -1.75 9.32 -13.09
C GLN A 8 -1.01 7.99 -13.26
N LYS A 9 -1.72 6.94 -13.71
CA LYS A 9 -1.10 5.64 -14.01
C LYS A 9 0.03 5.77 -15.04
N GLN A 10 -0.21 6.50 -16.13
CA GLN A 10 0.82 6.66 -17.16
C GLN A 10 2.00 7.51 -16.68
N GLY A 11 1.74 8.56 -15.90
CA GLY A 11 2.80 9.35 -15.27
C GLY A 11 3.72 8.49 -14.41
N ASN A 12 3.14 7.69 -13.50
CA ASN A 12 3.90 6.82 -12.61
C ASN A 12 4.69 5.74 -13.38
N LEU A 13 4.09 5.16 -14.43
CA LEU A 13 4.80 4.22 -15.30
C LEU A 13 5.99 4.88 -16.00
N ASN A 14 5.82 6.09 -16.52
CA ASN A 14 6.91 6.85 -17.15
C ASN A 14 8.02 7.19 -16.14
N CYS A 15 7.66 7.56 -14.91
CA CYS A 15 8.61 7.83 -13.83
C CYS A 15 9.42 6.58 -13.45
N MET A 16 8.79 5.41 -13.39
CA MET A 16 9.49 4.14 -13.19
C MET A 16 10.39 3.80 -14.39
N GLN A 17 9.88 3.99 -15.62
CA GLN A 17 10.62 3.76 -16.85
C GLN A 17 11.86 4.65 -17.00
N SER A 18 11.78 5.90 -16.55
CA SER A 18 12.94 6.80 -16.58
C SER A 18 14.09 6.34 -15.68
N ARG A 19 13.83 5.45 -14.71
CA ARG A 19 14.79 5.02 -13.70
C ARG A 19 15.36 3.63 -13.98
N GLU A 20 14.79 2.89 -14.92
CA GLU A 20 15.20 1.51 -15.21
C GLU A 20 16.69 1.40 -15.52
N THR A 21 17.23 2.38 -16.25
CA THR A 21 18.64 2.39 -16.66
C THR A 21 19.60 2.63 -15.48
N SER A 22 19.14 3.29 -14.42
CA SER A 22 19.97 3.66 -13.26
C SER A 22 19.72 2.77 -12.04
N LEU A 23 18.66 1.96 -12.05
CA LEU A 23 18.26 1.15 -10.90
C LEU A 23 19.21 -0.04 -10.72
N LYS A 24 19.86 -0.09 -9.56
CA LYS A 24 20.71 -1.20 -9.13
C LYS A 24 20.37 -1.53 -7.69
N SER A 25 20.31 -2.81 -7.37
CA SER A 25 20.17 -3.29 -6.00
C SER A 25 21.19 -4.39 -5.74
N PRO A 26 21.85 -4.38 -4.56
CA PRO A 26 22.73 -5.48 -4.17
C PRO A 26 22.00 -6.83 -4.07
N VAL A 27 20.68 -6.81 -3.87
CA VAL A 27 19.81 -8.00 -3.79
C VAL A 27 19.65 -8.71 -5.14
N TRP A 28 19.86 -7.99 -6.24
CA TRP A 28 19.61 -8.52 -7.58
C TRP A 28 20.80 -9.26 -8.19
N HIS A 29 21.98 -9.17 -7.57
CA HIS A 29 23.18 -9.91 -7.99
C HIS A 29 23.53 -9.77 -9.48
N GLY A 30 23.24 -8.63 -10.12
CA GLY A 30 23.50 -8.39 -11.54
C GLY A 30 22.42 -8.92 -12.51
N CYS A 31 21.28 -9.36 -11.98
CA CYS A 31 20.12 -9.82 -12.76
C CYS A 31 19.11 -8.69 -13.02
N GLU A 32 19.54 -7.43 -13.18
CA GLU A 32 18.62 -6.29 -13.35
C GLU A 32 17.76 -6.42 -14.61
N ASN A 33 18.35 -6.96 -15.68
CA ASN A 33 17.69 -7.18 -16.96
C ASN A 33 16.54 -8.20 -16.90
N GLU A 34 16.55 -9.12 -15.92
CA GLU A 34 15.49 -10.14 -15.75
C GLU A 34 14.26 -9.59 -15.02
N ILE A 35 14.41 -8.48 -14.31
CA ILE A 35 13.36 -7.84 -13.52
C ILE A 35 12.63 -6.78 -14.35
N CYS A 36 13.26 -6.29 -15.42
CA CYS A 36 12.67 -5.37 -16.40
C CYS A 36 11.53 -6.04 -17.20
N PRO A 37 10.48 -5.27 -17.56
CA PRO A 37 10.28 -3.85 -17.27
C PRO A 37 9.79 -3.60 -15.83
N PHE A 38 10.25 -2.51 -15.22
CA PHE A 38 10.00 -2.11 -13.83
C PHE A 38 8.62 -1.43 -13.62
N GLY A 39 7.62 -1.80 -14.43
CA GLY A 39 6.25 -1.28 -14.34
C GLY A 39 5.39 -1.91 -13.24
N ASN A 40 5.94 -2.86 -12.48
CA ASN A 40 5.21 -3.59 -11.45
C ASN A 40 5.54 -3.05 -10.05
N PRO A 41 4.55 -2.62 -9.24
CA PRO A 41 4.77 -2.18 -7.85
C PRO A 41 5.43 -3.25 -6.96
N LYS A 42 5.42 -4.52 -7.37
CA LYS A 42 6.17 -5.61 -6.73
C LYS A 42 7.69 -5.44 -6.77
N LEU A 43 8.21 -4.47 -7.52
CA LEU A 43 9.64 -4.21 -7.61
C LEU A 43 10.28 -3.95 -6.24
N LEU A 44 9.65 -3.15 -5.40
CA LEU A 44 10.18 -2.81 -4.08
C LEU A 44 10.37 -4.07 -3.23
N ILE A 45 9.40 -4.99 -3.26
CA ILE A 45 9.46 -6.27 -2.56
C ILE A 45 10.61 -7.13 -3.09
N ARG A 46 10.76 -7.22 -4.43
CA ARG A 46 11.89 -7.91 -5.06
C ARG A 46 13.25 -7.24 -4.80
N SER A 47 13.25 -5.98 -4.37
CA SER A 47 14.46 -5.23 -4.03
C SER A 47 14.86 -5.38 -2.57
N GLY A 48 14.06 -6.09 -1.76
CA GLY A 48 14.32 -6.33 -0.34
C GLY A 48 13.45 -5.51 0.62
N CYS A 49 12.53 -4.67 0.14
CA CYS A 49 11.57 -3.99 1.03
C CYS A 49 10.51 -4.98 1.53
N THR A 50 10.02 -4.79 2.75
CA THR A 50 8.85 -5.55 3.19
C THR A 50 7.60 -5.09 2.42
N PRO A 51 6.56 -5.94 2.30
CA PRO A 51 5.31 -5.53 1.67
C PRO A 51 4.66 -4.30 2.31
N GLU A 52 4.78 -4.16 3.63
CA GLU A 52 4.30 -3.01 4.38
C GLU A 52 5.02 -1.73 3.96
N GLU A 53 6.36 -1.75 3.96
CA GLU A 53 7.19 -0.62 3.54
C GLU A 53 6.91 -0.25 2.08
N GLY A 54 6.85 -1.25 1.20
CA GLY A 54 6.54 -1.04 -0.22
C GLY A 54 5.19 -0.36 -0.42
N LEU A 55 4.19 -0.73 0.37
CA LEU A 55 2.87 -0.10 0.35
C LEU A 55 2.90 1.33 0.89
N MET A 56 3.62 1.58 1.98
CA MET A 56 3.79 2.94 2.52
C MET A 56 4.49 3.88 1.53
N ILE A 57 5.46 3.37 0.76
CA ILE A 57 6.16 4.15 -0.28
C ILE A 57 5.25 4.41 -1.49
N LEU A 58 4.51 3.39 -1.95
CA LEU A 58 3.69 3.51 -3.16
C LEU A 58 2.38 4.25 -2.92
N VAL A 59 1.73 4.02 -1.78
CA VAL A 59 0.44 4.61 -1.41
C VAL A 59 0.58 5.24 -0.02
N PRO A 60 1.28 6.38 0.08
CA PRO A 60 1.49 7.06 1.35
C PRO A 60 0.18 7.60 1.92
N GLU A 61 0.05 7.56 3.24
CA GLU A 61 -1.10 8.11 3.95
C GLU A 61 -1.06 9.66 4.01
N ALA A 62 -2.14 10.28 4.47
CA ALA A 62 -2.24 11.74 4.58
C ALA A 62 -1.53 12.27 5.84
N TYR A 63 -0.20 12.23 5.88
CA TYR A 63 0.58 12.52 7.09
C TYR A 63 0.73 14.02 7.46
N LYS A 64 0.70 14.94 6.49
CA LYS A 64 1.13 16.36 6.69
C LYS A 64 0.30 17.19 7.67
N ASN A 65 -0.94 16.83 7.95
CA ASN A 65 -1.84 17.57 8.85
C ASN A 65 -2.34 16.70 10.00
N HIS A 66 -1.60 15.63 10.35
CA HIS A 66 -2.05 14.67 11.35
C HIS A 66 -1.33 14.92 12.70
N PRO A 67 -1.91 15.75 13.60
CA PRO A 67 -1.23 16.17 14.83
C PRO A 67 -0.85 14.99 15.72
N THR A 68 -1.68 13.94 15.76
CA THR A 68 -1.37 12.71 16.49
C THR A 68 -0.16 11.98 15.93
N LEU A 69 0.04 12.00 14.60
CA LEU A 69 1.18 11.34 13.97
C LEU A 69 2.46 12.13 14.26
N SER A 70 2.41 13.45 14.08
CA SER A 70 3.56 14.33 14.33
C SER A 70 4.02 14.32 15.78
N ILE A 71 3.10 14.18 16.75
CA ILE A 71 3.43 14.17 18.18
C ILE A 71 3.87 12.78 18.64
N LYS A 72 3.20 11.72 18.17
CA LYS A 72 3.40 10.35 18.70
C LYS A 72 4.44 9.55 17.92
N TYR A 73 4.60 9.83 16.62
CA TYR A 73 5.43 9.06 15.69
C TYR A 73 6.14 9.99 14.68
N PRO A 74 7.02 10.90 15.13
CA PRO A 74 7.74 11.82 14.24
C PRO A 74 8.58 11.08 13.18
N GLU A 75 9.10 9.90 13.49
CA GLU A 75 9.88 9.06 12.57
C GLU A 75 9.10 8.63 11.33
N VAL A 76 7.77 8.51 11.44
CA VAL A 76 6.89 8.15 10.32
C VAL A 76 6.73 9.35 9.38
N VAL A 77 6.67 10.57 9.92
CA VAL A 77 6.64 11.80 9.12
C VAL A 77 7.94 11.96 8.33
N ASP A 78 9.08 11.75 9.00
CA ASP A 78 10.41 11.82 8.37
C ASP A 78 10.56 10.76 7.26
N PHE A 79 10.06 9.54 7.49
CA PHE A 79 10.00 8.49 6.47
C PHE A 79 9.22 8.96 5.23
N TYR A 80 8.01 9.50 5.41
CA TYR A 80 7.22 9.96 4.28
C TYR A 80 7.85 11.16 3.56
N ASP A 81 8.45 12.10 4.28
CA ASP A 81 9.13 13.24 3.66
C ASP A 81 10.39 12.81 2.88
N TYR A 82 11.11 11.79 3.33
CA TYR A 82 12.23 11.20 2.57
C TYR A 82 11.77 10.59 1.25
N TYR A 83 10.69 9.78 1.26
CA TYR A 83 10.22 9.09 0.05
C TYR A 83 9.40 9.97 -0.89
N LYS A 84 8.80 11.07 -0.42
CA LYS A 84 7.98 11.97 -1.25
C LYS A 84 8.71 12.52 -2.47
N GLY A 85 10.02 12.78 -2.36
CA GLY A 85 10.84 13.24 -3.50
C GLY A 85 11.37 12.10 -4.37
N GLN A 86 11.40 10.88 -3.83
CA GLN A 86 11.98 9.70 -4.50
C GLN A 86 10.94 8.90 -5.24
N MET A 87 9.67 8.85 -4.85
CA MET A 87 8.63 8.11 -5.59
C MET A 87 7.36 8.95 -5.67
N GLU A 88 6.78 9.03 -6.86
CA GLU A 88 5.45 9.62 -7.01
C GLU A 88 4.41 8.66 -6.43
N ALA A 89 3.47 9.22 -5.66
CA ALA A 89 2.39 8.45 -5.06
C ALA A 89 1.51 7.82 -6.14
N TRP A 90 1.18 6.55 -5.96
CA TRP A 90 0.25 5.80 -6.80
C TRP A 90 -1.17 6.08 -6.36
N GLU A 91 -1.65 7.27 -6.72
CA GLU A 91 -2.97 7.76 -6.34
C GLU A 91 -4.09 7.11 -7.15
N GLY A 92 -5.13 6.69 -6.44
CA GLY A 92 -6.37 6.15 -6.99
C GLY A 92 -7.15 5.40 -5.91
N PRO A 93 -8.48 5.27 -6.05
CA PRO A 93 -9.29 4.50 -5.11
C PRO A 93 -8.82 3.04 -5.09
N ALA A 94 -8.23 2.61 -3.98
CA ALA A 94 -7.58 1.32 -3.87
C ALA A 94 -7.79 0.71 -2.48
N LEU A 95 -8.21 -0.56 -2.49
CA LEU A 95 -8.06 -1.46 -1.37
C LEU A 95 -6.99 -2.47 -1.77
N LEU A 96 -5.89 -2.47 -1.02
CA LEU A 96 -4.73 -3.32 -1.24
C LEU A 96 -4.72 -4.39 -0.16
N LEU A 97 -4.75 -5.65 -0.58
CA LEU A 97 -4.57 -6.81 0.28
C LEU A 97 -3.23 -7.42 -0.09
N PHE A 98 -2.42 -7.69 0.91
CA PHE A 98 -1.10 -8.29 0.72
C PHE A 98 -0.89 -9.44 1.69
N SER A 99 -0.03 -10.37 1.30
CA SER A 99 0.39 -11.48 2.13
C SER A 99 1.82 -11.84 1.78
N ASP A 100 2.65 -12.04 2.81
CA ASP A 100 4.04 -12.51 2.69
C ASP A 100 4.19 -13.98 3.13
N GLY A 101 3.07 -14.73 3.16
CA GLY A 101 3.03 -16.11 3.69
C GLY A 101 3.12 -16.22 5.21
N LYS A 102 3.64 -15.20 5.91
CA LYS A 102 3.64 -15.09 7.38
C LYS A 102 2.62 -14.08 7.90
N ILE A 103 2.51 -12.95 7.21
CA ILE A 103 1.65 -11.84 7.58
C ILE A 103 0.66 -11.61 6.45
N VAL A 104 -0.58 -11.25 6.81
CA VAL A 104 -1.61 -10.79 5.89
C VAL A 104 -2.03 -9.40 6.35
N GLY A 105 -2.14 -8.46 5.42
CA GLY A 105 -2.53 -7.10 5.73
C GLY A 105 -3.44 -6.49 4.66
N ALA A 106 -4.12 -5.42 5.07
CA ALA A 106 -4.95 -4.60 4.20
C ALA A 106 -4.56 -3.13 4.37
N CYS A 107 -4.42 -2.41 3.26
CA CYS A 107 -4.13 -0.99 3.23
C CYS A 107 -5.16 -0.28 2.34
N LEU A 108 -5.62 0.89 2.80
CA LEU A 108 -6.55 1.74 2.07
C LEU A 108 -5.81 2.91 1.42
N ASP A 109 -6.41 3.44 0.35
CA ASP A 109 -5.95 4.67 -0.25
C ASP A 109 -6.03 5.84 0.75
N ARG A 110 -5.21 6.86 0.50
CA ARG A 110 -5.10 8.08 1.31
C ARG A 110 -6.42 8.75 1.65
N ASN A 111 -7.42 8.62 0.78
CA ASN A 111 -8.73 9.26 0.95
C ASN A 111 -9.81 8.29 1.44
N GLY A 112 -9.49 6.99 1.59
CA GLY A 112 -10.45 5.96 1.96
C GLY A 112 -11.63 5.87 0.99
N LEU A 113 -11.40 6.14 -0.30
CA LEU A 113 -12.47 6.23 -1.30
C LEU A 113 -13.12 4.86 -1.57
N ARG A 114 -12.44 3.76 -1.23
CA ARG A 114 -13.05 2.43 -1.25
C ARG A 114 -13.51 2.01 0.15
N PRO A 115 -14.78 1.60 0.31
CA PRO A 115 -15.20 0.98 1.54
C PRO A 115 -14.43 -0.33 1.72
N ALA A 116 -13.82 -0.50 2.89
CA ALA A 116 -13.26 -1.77 3.34
C ALA A 116 -13.70 -2.01 4.77
N ARG A 117 -14.18 -3.22 5.02
CA ARG A 117 -14.68 -3.66 6.32
C ARG A 117 -14.00 -4.97 6.66
N TYR A 118 -13.73 -5.17 7.94
CA TYR A 118 -13.24 -6.45 8.43
C TYR A 118 -14.09 -6.99 9.56
N TRP A 119 -14.13 -8.32 9.64
CA TRP A 119 -14.82 -9.07 10.69
C TRP A 119 -13.85 -10.07 11.29
N GLN A 120 -13.86 -10.18 12.61
CA GLN A 120 -13.10 -11.21 13.33
C GLN A 120 -14.09 -12.18 13.97
N THR A 121 -13.98 -13.46 13.64
CA THR A 121 -14.75 -14.51 14.31
C THR A 121 -14.10 -14.88 15.64
N LYS A 122 -14.88 -15.54 16.51
CA LYS A 122 -14.37 -16.08 17.79
C LYS A 122 -13.27 -17.12 17.59
N ASP A 123 -13.24 -17.75 16.42
CA ASP A 123 -12.22 -18.73 16.02
C ASP A 123 -10.96 -18.07 15.44
N ASN A 124 -10.77 -16.76 15.68
CA ASN A 124 -9.63 -15.96 15.20
C ASN A 124 -9.48 -15.90 13.67
N VAL A 125 -10.57 -16.10 12.93
CA VAL A 125 -10.57 -15.91 11.47
C VAL A 125 -10.92 -14.46 11.15
N VAL A 126 -10.10 -13.81 10.34
CA VAL A 126 -10.32 -12.44 9.89
C VAL A 126 -10.80 -12.44 8.44
N TYR A 127 -11.96 -11.81 8.21
CA TYR A 127 -12.51 -11.57 6.88
C TYR A 127 -12.37 -10.10 6.55
N VAL A 128 -11.99 -9.78 5.31
CA VAL A 128 -11.94 -8.40 4.79
C VAL A 128 -12.71 -8.35 3.49
N ALA A 129 -13.69 -7.46 3.38
CA ALA A 129 -14.48 -7.28 2.17
C ALA A 129 -14.89 -5.82 1.95
N SER A 130 -15.19 -5.46 0.70
CA SER A 130 -15.68 -4.14 0.34
C SER A 130 -17.18 -3.95 0.61
N GLU A 131 -17.94 -5.04 0.68
CA GLU A 131 -19.40 -5.04 0.84
C GLU A 131 -19.85 -5.85 2.06
N GLU A 132 -20.81 -5.33 2.81
CA GLU A 132 -21.34 -5.97 4.04
C GLU A 132 -22.25 -7.15 3.77
N ARG A 133 -22.96 -7.12 2.62
CA ARG A 133 -24.04 -8.09 2.34
C ARG A 133 -23.53 -9.53 2.28
N LEU A 134 -22.25 -9.74 2.04
CA LEU A 134 -21.64 -11.06 1.94
C LEU A 134 -21.51 -11.78 3.29
N PHE A 135 -21.46 -11.05 4.42
CA PHE A 135 -21.13 -11.62 5.75
C PHE A 135 -22.20 -11.45 6.83
N SER A 136 -23.32 -10.81 6.52
CA SER A 136 -24.42 -10.58 7.48
C SER A 136 -25.01 -11.86 8.10
N SER A 137 -24.87 -13.01 7.44
CA SER A 137 -25.33 -14.32 7.95
C SER A 137 -24.32 -15.07 8.81
N LEU A 138 -23.05 -14.63 8.88
CA LEU A 138 -21.95 -15.41 9.48
C LEU A 138 -21.36 -14.81 10.77
N CYS A 139 -21.54 -13.52 11.05
CA CYS A 139 -20.82 -12.85 12.15
C CYS A 139 -21.74 -12.05 13.07
N SER A 140 -21.80 -12.45 14.35
CA SER A 140 -22.55 -11.78 15.42
C SER A 140 -21.72 -10.78 16.25
N SER A 141 -20.49 -10.43 15.83
CA SER A 141 -19.57 -9.63 16.68
C SER A 141 -18.77 -8.59 15.92
N SER A 142 -18.70 -7.40 16.55
CA SER A 142 -17.74 -6.30 16.40
C SER A 142 -17.44 -5.81 14.98
N PHE A 143 -18.20 -4.80 14.58
CA PHE A 143 -17.93 -3.94 13.43
C PHE A 143 -16.71 -3.05 13.69
N ILE A 144 -15.67 -3.15 12.86
CA ILE A 144 -14.61 -2.16 12.82
C ILE A 144 -14.38 -1.77 11.35
N GLN A 145 -14.71 -0.53 11.02
CA GLN A 145 -14.37 0.05 9.72
C GLN A 145 -12.86 0.26 9.68
N LEU A 146 -12.20 -0.21 8.62
CA LEU A 146 -10.88 0.32 8.27
C LEU A 146 -11.14 1.75 7.80
N MET A 147 -11.20 2.69 8.73
CA MET A 147 -11.07 4.10 8.41
C MET A 147 -9.58 4.34 8.31
N GLY A 148 -9.10 4.80 7.16
CA GLY A 148 -7.86 5.59 7.18
C GLY A 148 -8.04 6.65 8.26
N TYR A 149 -7.10 6.72 9.21
CA TYR A 149 -7.17 7.62 10.35
C TYR A 149 -7.52 9.03 9.84
N LYS A 150 -8.71 9.52 10.22
CA LYS A 150 -9.13 10.91 9.97
C LYS A 150 -8.64 11.80 11.09
#